data_AF-A0A0G0KRM5-F1
#
_entry.id   AF-A0A0G0KRM5-F1
#
_cell.length_a   1.000
_cell.length_b   1.000
_cell.length_c   1.000
_cell.angle_alpha   90.00
_cell.angle_beta   90.00
_cell.angle_gamma   90.00
#
_symmetry.space_group_name_H-M   'P 1'
#
loop_
_entity.id
_entity.type
_entity.pdbx_description
1 polymer ?
#
loop_
_entity_poly.entity_id
_entity_poly.type
_entity_poly.pdbx_seq_one_letter_code
_entity_poly.pdbx_strand_id
1 'polypeptide(L)'
;MKKYVLVLALSLMFFGALAKAQQQPIIDYQGQPVVDSDLDGLTDQAEIQVYKTDPNNSDTDGDGYYDGPEALAGSNPLVESSIPGMPSIVQEGNLSNNETPWPWYIARASGLAGFILLYLSIFLGLIIRIPFLYKFFAPLYAMQGHCWIALQATVFAFLHGFVLIFDKFLGFGFADVFVPFASSYKPVLVGLGTVGFYLMIILTVSSYGRRFISQKLWRILHFANIILYAAVIAHAYFLGTDMKNDIVRNIFVYANIFLIILMLGNMFIRIKQNIIRRNSSTANSQ
;
A
#
# COMPACT_ATOMS: atom_id res chain seq x y z
N MET A 1 -15.65 5.69 -24.28
CA MET A 1 -16.30 5.00 -23.15
C MET A 1 -15.87 3.54 -23.05
N LYS A 2 -16.01 2.72 -24.11
CA LYS A 2 -15.61 1.29 -24.12
C LYS A 2 -14.18 0.98 -23.60
N LYS A 3 -13.16 1.77 -24.00
CA LYS A 3 -11.77 1.57 -23.53
C LYS A 3 -11.56 1.83 -22.02
N TYR A 4 -12.33 2.75 -21.42
CA TYR A 4 -12.21 3.06 -19.99
C TYR A 4 -12.99 2.07 -19.12
N VAL A 5 -14.13 1.57 -19.61
CA VAL A 5 -14.91 0.50 -18.96
C VAL A 5 -14.13 -0.82 -18.95
N LEU A 6 -13.41 -1.14 -20.04
CA LEU A 6 -12.57 -2.33 -20.12
C LEU A 6 -11.39 -2.27 -19.12
N VAL A 7 -10.77 -1.10 -18.94
CA VAL A 7 -9.69 -0.91 -17.97
C VAL A 7 -10.21 -1.06 -16.54
N LEU A 8 -11.38 -0.50 -16.22
CA LEU A 8 -12.01 -0.64 -14.92
C LEU A 8 -12.42 -2.10 -14.64
N ALA A 9 -12.94 -2.80 -15.63
CA ALA A 9 -13.30 -4.22 -15.55
C ALA A 9 -12.07 -5.13 -15.36
N LEU A 10 -10.97 -4.90 -16.08
CA LEU A 10 -9.71 -5.63 -15.91
C LEU A 10 -9.07 -5.39 -14.53
N SER A 11 -9.27 -4.21 -13.95
CA SER A 11 -8.84 -3.90 -12.57
C SER A 11 -9.62 -4.72 -11.54
N LEU A 12 -10.91 -4.95 -11.78
CA LEU A 12 -11.79 -5.73 -10.92
C LEU A 12 -11.59 -7.25 -11.10
N MET A 13 -11.21 -7.71 -12.30
CA MET A 13 -10.98 -9.14 -12.59
C MET A 13 -9.72 -9.71 -11.93
N PHE A 14 -8.72 -8.89 -11.60
CA PHE A 14 -7.51 -9.33 -10.88
C PHE A 14 -7.80 -9.78 -9.43
N PHE A 15 -8.96 -9.41 -8.88
CA PHE A 15 -9.39 -9.77 -7.52
C PHE A 15 -10.30 -11.03 -7.45
N GLY A 16 -10.64 -11.63 -8.59
CA GLY A 16 -11.62 -12.73 -8.66
C GLY A 16 -11.06 -14.15 -8.47
N ALA A 17 -9.77 -14.32 -8.14
CA ALA A 17 -9.18 -15.64 -7.95
C ALA A 17 -9.43 -16.15 -6.53
N LEU A 18 -10.52 -16.93 -6.42
CA LEU A 18 -10.92 -17.87 -5.36
C LEU A 18 -9.85 -18.20 -4.29
N ALA A 19 -10.09 -17.78 -3.06
CA ALA A 19 -9.60 -18.48 -1.88
C ALA A 19 -10.82 -19.09 -1.18
N LYS A 20 -10.89 -20.42 -1.13
CA LYS A 20 -11.78 -21.11 -0.18
C LYS A 20 -11.11 -20.99 1.19
N ALA A 21 -11.75 -20.31 2.12
CA ALA A 21 -11.26 -20.15 3.48
C ALA A 21 -11.24 -21.53 4.18
N GLN A 22 -10.05 -21.97 4.57
CA GLN A 22 -9.84 -23.16 5.37
C GLN A 22 -9.72 -22.72 6.83
N GLN A 23 -10.58 -23.27 7.70
CA GLN A 23 -10.66 -22.84 9.10
C GLN A 23 -9.41 -23.26 9.88
N GLN A 24 -8.78 -22.29 10.54
CA GLN A 24 -7.61 -22.47 11.38
C GLN A 24 -7.97 -22.49 12.88
N PRO A 25 -7.16 -23.17 13.71
CA PRO A 25 -7.36 -23.33 15.14
C PRO A 25 -7.51 -21.99 15.91
N ILE A 26 -8.43 -21.97 16.89
CA ILE A 26 -8.77 -20.79 17.69
C ILE A 26 -7.77 -20.63 18.83
N ILE A 27 -7.28 -19.40 18.99
CA ILE A 27 -6.20 -19.07 19.91
C ILE A 27 -6.75 -18.07 20.91
N ASP A 28 -6.76 -18.42 22.19
CA ASP A 28 -7.38 -17.58 23.22
C ASP A 28 -6.41 -16.50 23.68
N TYR A 29 -6.36 -15.37 22.97
CA TYR A 29 -5.43 -14.30 23.28
C TYR A 29 -5.62 -13.63 24.65
N GLN A 30 -6.69 -13.92 25.43
CA GLN A 30 -6.91 -13.39 26.79
C GLN A 30 -6.70 -11.87 26.96
N GLY A 31 -6.91 -11.10 25.89
CA GLY A 31 -6.65 -9.65 25.87
C GLY A 31 -5.18 -9.25 25.81
N GLN A 32 -4.26 -10.18 25.62
CA GLN A 32 -2.87 -9.92 25.28
C GLN A 32 -2.75 -9.44 23.83
N PRO A 33 -1.77 -8.56 23.53
CA PRO A 33 -1.50 -8.17 22.16
C PRO A 33 -1.15 -9.40 21.33
N VAL A 34 -1.70 -9.50 20.12
CA VAL A 34 -1.27 -10.50 19.15
C VAL A 34 0.16 -10.15 18.73
N VAL A 35 1.10 -10.96 19.19
CA VAL A 35 2.53 -10.87 18.87
C VAL A 35 2.86 -12.05 17.95
N ASP A 36 3.75 -11.78 17.01
CA ASP A 36 4.38 -12.70 16.09
C ASP A 36 5.85 -12.26 16.11
N SER A 37 6.65 -12.98 16.88
CA SER A 37 7.98 -12.57 17.36
C SER A 37 9.04 -12.83 16.30
N ASP A 38 8.87 -13.86 15.47
CA ASP A 38 9.77 -14.20 14.36
C ASP A 38 9.22 -13.82 12.97
N LEU A 39 7.99 -13.33 12.89
CA LEU A 39 7.34 -12.74 11.70
C LEU A 39 7.11 -13.72 10.57
N ASP A 40 6.93 -14.99 10.90
CA ASP A 40 6.70 -16.05 9.93
C ASP A 40 5.21 -16.13 9.49
N GLY A 41 4.32 -15.42 10.19
CA GLY A 41 2.88 -15.38 9.93
C GLY A 41 2.05 -16.26 10.88
N LEU A 42 2.68 -16.95 11.82
CA LEU A 42 2.10 -17.62 12.96
C LEU A 42 2.32 -16.76 14.22
N THR A 43 1.28 -16.56 15.03
CA THR A 43 1.44 -15.71 16.22
C THR A 43 2.12 -16.50 17.33
N ASP A 44 2.91 -15.89 18.22
CA ASP A 44 3.57 -16.56 19.36
C ASP A 44 2.62 -17.45 20.15
N GLN A 45 1.39 -16.97 20.28
CA GLN A 45 0.39 -17.68 21.02
C GLN A 45 -0.18 -18.88 20.26
N ALA A 46 -0.20 -18.83 18.94
CA ALA A 46 -0.47 -19.97 18.07
C ALA A 46 0.57 -21.05 18.20
N GLU A 47 1.81 -20.64 18.18
CA GLU A 47 2.95 -21.50 18.30
C GLU A 47 2.92 -22.18 19.67
N ILE A 48 2.71 -21.43 20.75
CA ILE A 48 2.63 -22.00 22.10
C ILE A 48 1.38 -22.87 22.29
N GLN A 49 0.20 -22.42 21.88
CA GLN A 49 -1.06 -23.05 22.28
C GLN A 49 -1.47 -24.19 21.35
N VAL A 50 -1.22 -24.04 20.06
CA VAL A 50 -1.78 -24.90 19.01
C VAL A 50 -0.69 -25.72 18.34
N TYR A 51 0.27 -25.08 17.71
CA TYR A 51 1.23 -25.73 16.83
C TYR A 51 2.42 -26.33 17.57
N LYS A 52 2.63 -25.90 18.82
CA LYS A 52 3.74 -26.30 19.70
C LYS A 52 5.13 -26.01 19.10
N THR A 53 5.20 -24.98 18.27
CA THR A 53 6.43 -24.43 17.67
C THR A 53 7.10 -23.39 18.59
N ASP A 54 8.32 -22.95 18.24
CA ASP A 54 9.08 -21.96 19.02
C ASP A 54 8.82 -20.54 18.49
N PRO A 55 8.20 -19.63 19.29
CA PRO A 55 7.88 -18.27 18.88
C PRO A 55 9.03 -17.37 18.41
N ASN A 56 10.27 -17.79 18.61
CA ASN A 56 11.44 -17.02 18.19
C ASN A 56 12.18 -17.70 17.04
N ASN A 57 11.61 -18.74 16.43
CA ASN A 57 12.22 -19.50 15.37
C ASN A 57 11.21 -19.78 14.25
N SER A 58 11.38 -19.03 13.15
CA SER A 58 10.47 -19.07 12.01
C SER A 58 10.39 -20.41 11.26
N ASP A 59 11.23 -21.38 11.61
CA ASP A 59 11.33 -22.73 11.02
C ASP A 59 11.71 -23.69 12.16
N THR A 60 10.71 -24.18 12.90
CA THR A 60 10.94 -24.90 14.15
C THR A 60 11.58 -26.27 13.93
N ASP A 61 11.25 -26.96 12.83
CA ASP A 61 11.78 -28.29 12.53
C ASP A 61 13.02 -28.29 11.62
N GLY A 62 13.35 -27.13 11.03
CA GLY A 62 14.59 -26.89 10.29
C GLY A 62 14.58 -27.43 8.86
N ASP A 63 13.40 -27.67 8.28
CA ASP A 63 13.24 -28.27 6.96
C ASP A 63 13.33 -27.25 5.80
N GLY A 64 13.34 -25.96 6.14
CA GLY A 64 13.42 -24.83 5.23
C GLY A 64 12.06 -24.24 4.83
N TYR A 65 10.95 -24.72 5.40
CA TYR A 65 9.64 -24.08 5.35
C TYR A 65 9.36 -23.35 6.67
N TYR A 66 8.54 -22.31 6.60
CA TYR A 66 8.20 -21.54 7.80
C TYR A 66 6.92 -22.07 8.45
N ASP A 67 6.86 -22.01 9.78
CA ASP A 67 5.79 -22.63 10.57
C ASP A 67 4.41 -22.05 10.20
N GLY A 68 4.31 -20.75 9.95
CA GLY A 68 3.10 -20.05 9.50
C GLY A 68 2.56 -20.55 8.15
N PRO A 69 3.35 -20.54 7.07
CA PRO A 69 3.00 -21.13 5.78
C PRO A 69 2.62 -22.61 5.86
N GLU A 70 3.27 -23.39 6.70
CA GLU A 70 2.93 -24.80 6.93
C GLU A 70 1.57 -24.97 7.59
N ALA A 71 1.35 -24.22 8.68
CA ALA A 71 0.06 -24.12 9.37
C ALA A 71 -1.07 -23.68 8.42
N LEU A 72 -0.77 -22.82 7.44
CA LEU A 72 -1.72 -22.38 6.40
C LEU A 72 -1.98 -23.45 5.34
N ALA A 73 -0.95 -24.17 4.93
CA ALA A 73 -1.06 -25.26 3.96
C ALA A 73 -1.68 -26.54 4.56
N GLY A 74 -1.83 -26.59 5.89
CA GLY A 74 -2.31 -27.77 6.61
C GLY A 74 -1.24 -28.85 6.78
N SER A 75 0.04 -28.48 6.68
CA SER A 75 1.18 -29.32 7.05
C SER A 75 1.58 -29.07 8.52
N ASN A 76 2.47 -29.91 9.06
CA ASN A 76 2.85 -29.91 10.46
C ASN A 76 4.27 -29.32 10.66
N PRO A 77 4.40 -28.13 11.26
CA PRO A 77 5.67 -27.39 11.41
C PRO A 77 6.64 -27.95 12.48
N LEU A 78 6.40 -29.19 12.92
CA LEU A 78 7.25 -29.90 13.88
C LEU A 78 7.83 -31.17 13.28
N VAL A 79 7.62 -31.39 11.99
CA VAL A 79 7.94 -32.64 11.30
C VAL A 79 8.56 -32.29 9.95
N GLU A 80 9.88 -32.42 9.87
CA GLU A 80 10.71 -32.14 8.66
C GLU A 80 10.25 -32.87 7.38
N SER A 81 9.45 -33.93 7.52
CA SER A 81 8.89 -34.70 6.38
C SER A 81 7.50 -34.22 5.94
N SER A 82 6.89 -33.31 6.69
CA SER A 82 5.55 -32.77 6.49
C SER A 82 5.60 -31.45 5.74
N ILE A 83 5.98 -31.49 4.48
CA ILE A 83 6.13 -30.29 3.66
C ILE A 83 4.78 -29.72 3.14
N PRO A 84 4.64 -28.39 3.00
CA PRO A 84 3.49 -27.77 2.34
C PRO A 84 3.37 -28.23 0.88
N GLY A 85 2.39 -29.08 0.55
CA GLY A 85 2.24 -29.53 -0.85
C GLY A 85 1.40 -30.76 -1.16
N MET A 86 0.82 -31.47 -0.18
CA MET A 86 -0.15 -32.55 -0.46
C MET A 86 -1.45 -32.37 0.30
N PRO A 87 -2.60 -32.22 -0.37
CA PRO A 87 -3.90 -32.10 0.29
C PRO A 87 -4.29 -33.45 0.91
N SER A 88 -4.17 -33.55 2.23
CA SER A 88 -4.78 -34.63 3.00
C SER A 88 -6.18 -34.19 3.40
N ILE A 89 -7.21 -34.84 2.84
CA ILE A 89 -8.62 -34.57 3.15
C ILE A 89 -8.88 -35.03 4.60
N VAL A 90 -9.10 -34.10 5.54
CA VAL A 90 -9.57 -34.41 6.90
C VAL A 90 -10.96 -33.80 7.13
N GLN A 91 -11.78 -34.59 7.81
CA GLN A 91 -13.23 -34.61 7.89
C GLN A 91 -13.81 -33.55 8.85
N GLU A 92 -14.96 -32.98 8.45
CA GLU A 92 -15.72 -31.94 9.15
C GLU A 92 -16.08 -32.28 10.60
N GLY A 93 -15.89 -31.33 11.51
CA GLY A 93 -16.38 -31.41 12.88
C GLY A 93 -16.22 -30.11 13.68
N ASN A 94 -17.25 -29.26 13.65
CA ASN A 94 -17.62 -28.25 14.67
C ASN A 94 -16.50 -27.39 15.29
N LEU A 95 -16.10 -26.26 14.70
CA LEU A 95 -15.27 -25.28 15.41
C LEU A 95 -15.64 -23.81 15.11
N SER A 96 -15.60 -23.04 16.19
CA SER A 96 -16.17 -21.71 16.42
C SER A 96 -15.28 -20.54 15.96
N ASN A 97 -15.88 -19.34 15.92
CA ASN A 97 -15.36 -18.12 15.29
C ASN A 97 -14.26 -17.41 16.11
N ASN A 98 -12.99 -17.41 15.68
CA ASN A 98 -12.05 -16.28 15.90
C ASN A 98 -10.71 -16.51 15.19
N GLU A 99 -10.69 -16.20 13.89
CA GLU A 99 -9.49 -16.06 13.05
C GLU A 99 -8.99 -14.61 13.12
N THR A 100 -7.69 -14.37 12.90
CA THR A 100 -7.20 -13.05 12.48
C THR A 100 -7.95 -12.69 11.21
N PRO A 101 -8.85 -11.69 11.26
CA PRO A 101 -9.88 -11.62 10.26
C PRO A 101 -9.19 -11.23 8.94
N TRP A 102 -9.59 -11.89 7.85
CA TRP A 102 -9.17 -11.57 6.46
C TRP A 102 -9.05 -10.06 6.15
N PRO A 103 -9.82 -9.12 6.76
CA PRO A 103 -9.65 -7.70 6.55
C PRO A 103 -8.25 -7.19 6.89
N TRP A 104 -7.59 -7.77 7.89
CA TRP A 104 -6.26 -7.37 8.30
C TRP A 104 -5.23 -7.60 7.20
N TYR A 105 -5.21 -8.80 6.61
CA TYR A 105 -4.28 -9.16 5.53
C TYR A 105 -4.55 -8.32 4.28
N ILE A 106 -5.82 -8.18 3.89
CA ILE A 106 -6.19 -7.41 2.71
C ILE A 106 -5.89 -5.92 2.92
N ALA A 107 -6.19 -5.34 4.07
CA ALA A 107 -5.89 -3.94 4.36
C ALA A 107 -4.38 -3.68 4.29
N ARG A 108 -3.54 -4.56 4.83
CA ARG A 108 -2.08 -4.40 4.78
C ARG A 108 -1.52 -4.56 3.37
N ALA A 109 -1.88 -5.63 2.67
CA ALA A 109 -1.44 -5.89 1.30
C ALA A 109 -1.88 -4.77 0.34
N SER A 110 -3.14 -4.32 0.44
CA SER A 110 -3.65 -3.24 -0.39
C SER A 110 -3.05 -1.88 -0.04
N GLY A 111 -2.77 -1.59 1.23
CA GLY A 111 -2.06 -0.39 1.66
C GLY A 111 -0.65 -0.31 1.08
N LEU A 112 0.14 -1.39 1.19
CA LEU A 112 1.49 -1.47 0.64
C LEU A 112 1.49 -1.39 -0.89
N ALA A 113 0.62 -2.15 -1.55
CA ALA A 113 0.48 -2.12 -3.01
C ALA A 113 0.09 -0.71 -3.51
N GLY A 114 -0.89 -0.08 -2.84
CA GLY A 114 -1.30 1.29 -3.14
C GLY A 114 -0.16 2.30 -2.99
N PHE A 115 0.65 2.17 -1.95
CA PHE A 115 1.82 3.03 -1.73
C PHE A 115 2.89 2.83 -2.81
N ILE A 116 3.25 1.59 -3.14
CA ILE A 116 4.24 1.28 -4.18
C ILE A 116 3.80 1.85 -5.53
N LEU A 117 2.53 1.68 -5.90
CA LEU A 117 1.98 2.21 -7.14
C LEU A 117 1.97 3.74 -7.14
N LEU A 118 1.64 4.39 -6.02
CA LEU A 118 1.73 5.85 -5.88
C LEU A 118 3.17 6.34 -6.06
N TYR A 119 4.14 5.69 -5.40
CA TYR A 119 5.56 5.98 -5.52
C TYR A 119 6.02 5.90 -6.98
N LEU A 120 5.71 4.78 -7.65
CA LEU A 120 6.06 4.57 -9.06
C LEU A 120 5.42 5.62 -9.98
N SER A 121 4.15 5.98 -9.73
CA SER A 121 3.46 7.02 -10.49
C SER A 121 4.19 8.36 -10.42
N ILE A 122 4.58 8.79 -9.21
CA ILE A 122 5.31 10.05 -8.99
C ILE A 122 6.71 9.99 -9.61
N PHE A 123 7.42 8.89 -9.39
CA PHE A 123 8.74 8.67 -9.96
C PHE A 123 8.73 8.76 -11.49
N LEU A 124 7.83 8.04 -12.16
CA LEU A 124 7.65 8.11 -13.62
C LEU A 124 7.29 9.53 -14.09
N GLY A 125 6.49 10.27 -13.31
CA GLY A 125 6.16 11.67 -13.59
C GLY A 125 7.35 12.62 -13.47
N LEU A 126 8.31 12.35 -12.57
CA LEU A 126 9.54 13.12 -12.42
C LEU A 126 10.58 12.81 -13.50
N ILE A 127 10.68 11.55 -13.96
CA ILE A 127 11.63 11.13 -15.00
C ILE A 127 11.51 11.98 -16.26
N ILE A 128 10.29 12.23 -16.75
CA ILE A 128 10.07 13.04 -17.96
C ILE A 128 10.47 14.51 -17.81
N ARG A 129 10.76 14.95 -16.59
CA ARG A 129 11.17 16.31 -16.29
C ARG A 129 12.67 16.45 -16.12
N ILE A 130 13.39 15.35 -15.91
CA ILE A 130 14.83 15.32 -15.64
C ILE A 130 15.54 14.69 -16.85
N PRO A 131 16.23 15.49 -17.69
CA PRO A 131 16.80 15.01 -18.97
C PRO A 131 17.73 13.80 -18.82
N PHE A 132 18.55 13.79 -17.76
CA PHE A 132 19.44 12.69 -17.46
C PHE A 132 18.67 11.37 -17.26
N LEU A 133 17.63 11.37 -16.43
CA LEU A 133 16.81 10.17 -16.17
C LEU A 133 15.97 9.78 -17.39
N TYR A 134 15.42 10.77 -18.11
CA TYR A 134 14.65 10.50 -19.33
C TYR A 134 15.46 9.68 -20.35
N LYS A 135 16.76 9.95 -20.50
CA LYS A 135 17.61 9.21 -21.44
C LYS A 135 17.64 7.70 -21.16
N PHE A 136 17.61 7.29 -19.89
CA PHE A 136 17.66 5.89 -19.50
C PHE A 136 16.28 5.24 -19.44
N PHE A 137 15.26 5.98 -19.01
CA PHE A 137 13.94 5.44 -18.68
C PHE A 137 12.84 5.80 -19.69
N ALA A 138 13.15 6.51 -20.76
CA ALA A 138 12.19 6.84 -21.82
C ALA A 138 11.39 5.63 -22.34
N PRO A 139 11.96 4.42 -22.54
CA PRO A 139 11.21 3.27 -23.01
C PRO A 139 10.10 2.81 -22.05
N LEU A 140 10.25 3.05 -20.74
CA LEU A 140 9.26 2.68 -19.73
C LEU A 140 8.15 3.71 -19.58
N TYR A 141 8.39 4.95 -20.02
CA TYR A 141 7.42 6.02 -19.83
C TYR A 141 6.41 6.07 -20.98
N ALA A 142 5.16 5.73 -20.64
CA ALA A 142 3.99 6.08 -21.43
C ALA A 142 3.05 6.94 -20.58
N MET A 143 2.56 8.06 -21.14
CA MET A 143 1.56 8.89 -20.43
C MET A 143 0.32 8.08 -20.01
N GLN A 144 -0.06 7.09 -20.82
CA GLN A 144 -1.15 6.17 -20.50
C GLN A 144 -0.78 5.24 -19.33
N GLY A 145 0.45 4.74 -19.29
CA GLY A 145 0.97 3.92 -18.18
C GLY A 145 1.01 4.70 -16.87
N HIS A 146 1.51 5.94 -16.88
CA HIS A 146 1.48 6.82 -15.69
C HIS A 146 0.03 7.02 -15.17
N CYS A 147 -0.92 7.34 -16.05
CA CYS A 147 -2.33 7.46 -15.66
C CYS A 147 -2.94 6.14 -15.18
N TRP A 148 -2.52 4.99 -15.74
CA TRP A 148 -3.03 3.68 -15.34
C TRP A 148 -2.50 3.27 -13.97
N ILE A 149 -1.20 3.43 -13.70
CA ILE A 149 -0.58 3.18 -12.40
C ILE A 149 -1.21 4.07 -11.31
N ALA A 150 -1.43 5.36 -11.61
CA ALA A 150 -2.12 6.27 -10.69
C ALA A 150 -3.55 5.82 -10.35
N LEU A 151 -4.28 5.29 -11.35
CA LEU A 151 -5.62 4.74 -11.13
C LEU A 151 -5.56 3.50 -10.24
N GLN A 152 -4.62 2.57 -10.48
CA GLN A 152 -4.45 1.39 -9.63
C GLN A 152 -4.10 1.77 -8.20
N ALA A 153 -3.19 2.72 -7.99
CA ALA A 153 -2.88 3.25 -6.66
C ALA A 153 -4.15 3.76 -5.95
N THR A 154 -5.04 4.46 -6.66
CA THR A 154 -6.30 4.98 -6.11
C THR A 154 -7.28 3.85 -5.76
N VAL A 155 -7.35 2.80 -6.59
CA VAL A 155 -8.19 1.61 -6.33
C VAL A 155 -7.69 0.84 -5.10
N PHE A 156 -6.38 0.62 -4.98
CA PHE A 156 -5.80 -0.03 -3.81
C PHE A 156 -5.95 0.81 -2.54
N ALA A 157 -5.84 2.14 -2.61
CA ALA A 157 -6.15 3.02 -1.48
C ALA A 157 -7.62 2.94 -1.05
N PHE A 158 -8.56 2.85 -2.00
CA PHE A 158 -9.97 2.61 -1.68
C PHE A 158 -10.17 1.26 -1.00
N LEU A 159 -9.58 0.19 -1.54
CA LEU A 159 -9.66 -1.14 -0.96
C LEU A 159 -9.09 -1.18 0.47
N HIS A 160 -7.91 -0.57 0.66
CA HIS A 160 -7.27 -0.42 1.96
C HIS A 160 -8.21 0.20 2.99
N GLY A 161 -8.82 1.35 2.68
CA GLY A 161 -9.77 2.00 3.57
C GLY A 161 -11.06 1.21 3.76
N PHE A 162 -11.66 0.72 2.67
CA PHE A 162 -12.95 0.03 2.70
C PHE A 162 -12.92 -1.25 3.54
N VAL A 163 -11.82 -2.01 3.44
CA VAL A 163 -11.68 -3.27 4.14
C VAL A 163 -11.52 -3.07 5.65
N LEU A 164 -10.97 -1.95 6.11
CA LEU A 164 -10.85 -1.65 7.55
C LEU A 164 -12.21 -1.57 8.26
N ILE A 165 -13.31 -1.37 7.55
CA ILE A 165 -14.67 -1.39 8.12
C ILE A 165 -15.05 -2.79 8.64
N PHE A 166 -14.45 -3.83 8.06
CA PHE A 166 -14.68 -5.21 8.47
C PHE A 166 -13.67 -5.68 9.55
N ASP A 167 -12.67 -4.86 9.86
CA ASP A 167 -11.68 -5.15 10.88
C ASP A 167 -12.27 -4.97 12.28
N LYS A 168 -12.44 -6.08 12.99
CA LYS A 168 -13.01 -6.10 14.34
C LYS A 168 -12.06 -5.57 15.41
N PHE A 169 -10.75 -5.53 15.15
CA PHE A 169 -9.75 -5.09 16.11
C PHE A 169 -9.74 -3.56 16.24
N LEU A 170 -9.77 -2.86 15.11
CA LEU A 170 -9.88 -1.39 15.08
C LEU A 170 -11.32 -0.92 15.31
N GLY A 171 -12.32 -1.70 14.91
CA GLY A 171 -13.74 -1.38 15.10
C GLY A 171 -14.18 -0.13 14.33
N PHE A 172 -13.56 0.15 13.18
CA PHE A 172 -13.84 1.34 12.39
C PHE A 172 -15.23 1.27 11.75
N GLY A 173 -16.00 2.33 11.95
CA GLY A 173 -17.21 2.60 11.19
C GLY A 173 -16.93 3.28 9.86
N PHE A 174 -17.99 3.47 9.08
CA PHE A 174 -17.91 4.14 7.77
C PHE A 174 -17.34 5.57 7.88
N ALA A 175 -17.73 6.31 8.94
CA ALA A 175 -17.26 7.67 9.16
C ALA A 175 -15.76 7.71 9.48
N ASP A 176 -15.25 6.76 10.25
CA ASP A 176 -13.83 6.71 10.65
C ASP A 176 -12.89 6.57 9.45
N VAL A 177 -13.36 5.90 8.39
CA VAL A 177 -12.61 5.67 7.15
C VAL A 177 -12.77 6.83 6.17
N PHE A 178 -14.02 7.25 5.91
CA PHE A 178 -14.33 8.15 4.79
C PHE A 178 -14.59 9.60 5.19
N VAL A 179 -14.70 9.94 6.47
CA VAL A 179 -14.82 11.33 6.92
C VAL A 179 -13.51 11.77 7.56
N PRO A 180 -12.79 12.75 6.99
CA PRO A 180 -11.53 13.21 7.56
C PRO A 180 -11.67 13.60 9.04
N PHE A 181 -10.76 13.09 9.87
CA PHE A 181 -10.68 13.38 11.31
C PHE A 181 -11.86 12.89 12.16
N ALA A 182 -12.75 12.05 11.62
CA ALA A 182 -13.87 11.50 12.38
C ALA A 182 -13.46 10.38 13.35
N SER A 183 -12.40 9.64 13.03
CA SER A 183 -11.93 8.53 13.87
C SER A 183 -11.45 8.98 15.24
N SER A 184 -11.89 8.30 16.29
CA SER A 184 -11.35 8.46 17.65
C SER A 184 -9.92 7.92 17.77
N TYR A 185 -9.52 7.00 16.88
CA TYR A 185 -8.18 6.46 16.83
C TYR A 185 -7.25 7.36 16.01
N LYS A 186 -6.31 8.04 16.68
CA LYS A 186 -5.29 8.91 16.05
C LYS A 186 -5.89 9.81 14.93
N PRO A 187 -6.88 10.68 15.26
CA PRO A 187 -7.74 11.38 14.29
C PRO A 187 -6.97 12.11 13.19
N VAL A 188 -5.88 12.79 13.55
CA VAL A 188 -5.06 13.55 12.60
C VAL A 188 -4.42 12.63 11.56
N LEU A 189 -3.81 11.52 11.99
CA LEU A 189 -3.08 10.63 11.09
C LEU A 189 -4.03 9.81 10.21
N VAL A 190 -5.16 9.35 10.75
CA VAL A 190 -6.21 8.68 9.95
C VAL A 190 -6.83 9.67 8.97
N GLY A 191 -7.14 10.90 9.42
CA GLY A 191 -7.67 11.97 8.57
C GLY A 191 -6.72 12.37 7.44
N LEU A 192 -5.40 12.37 7.64
CA LEU A 192 -4.43 12.56 6.56
C LEU A 192 -4.53 11.47 5.47
N GLY A 193 -4.81 10.23 5.87
CA GLY A 193 -5.08 9.12 4.94
C GLY A 193 -6.34 9.39 4.10
N THR A 194 -7.45 9.78 4.74
CA THR A 194 -8.71 10.11 4.05
C THR A 194 -8.56 11.32 3.11
N VAL A 195 -7.87 12.39 3.56
CA VAL A 195 -7.57 13.55 2.73
C VAL A 195 -6.68 13.15 1.54
N GLY A 196 -5.67 12.31 1.78
CA GLY A 196 -4.82 11.74 0.73
C GLY A 196 -5.65 10.98 -0.30
N PHE A 197 -6.54 10.08 0.14
CA PHE A 197 -7.42 9.33 -0.75
C PHE A 197 -8.29 10.25 -1.64
N TYR A 198 -8.87 11.31 -1.08
CA TYR A 198 -9.64 12.28 -1.87
C TYR A 198 -8.79 13.06 -2.87
N LEU A 199 -7.57 13.45 -2.49
CA LEU A 199 -6.63 14.07 -3.43
C LEU A 199 -6.26 13.10 -4.56
N MET A 200 -6.07 11.81 -4.28
CA MET A 200 -5.83 10.79 -5.32
C MET A 200 -7.00 10.71 -6.30
N ILE A 201 -8.25 10.70 -5.82
CA ILE A 201 -9.43 10.72 -6.69
C ILE A 201 -9.43 11.98 -7.58
N ILE A 202 -9.26 13.16 -6.99
CA ILE A 202 -9.26 14.44 -7.72
C ILE A 202 -8.17 14.45 -8.80
N LEU A 203 -6.96 14.02 -8.45
CA LEU A 203 -5.82 13.96 -9.37
C LEU A 203 -6.03 12.96 -10.51
N THR A 204 -6.56 11.77 -10.20
CA THR A 204 -6.84 10.73 -11.18
C THR A 204 -7.95 11.18 -12.13
N VAL A 205 -9.09 11.62 -11.60
CA VAL A 205 -10.24 12.08 -12.40
C VAL A 205 -9.86 13.27 -13.27
N SER A 206 -9.17 14.28 -12.72
CA SER A 206 -8.73 15.45 -13.50
C SER A 206 -7.70 15.10 -14.57
N SER A 207 -6.87 14.07 -14.37
CA SER A 207 -5.87 13.63 -15.34
C SER A 207 -6.46 12.84 -16.50
N TYR A 208 -7.47 11.99 -16.25
CA TYR A 208 -8.26 11.35 -17.30
C TYR A 208 -9.19 12.33 -18.01
N GLY A 209 -9.72 13.30 -17.26
CA GLY A 209 -10.57 14.40 -17.74
C GLY A 209 -9.80 15.57 -18.35
N ARG A 210 -8.46 15.51 -18.49
CA ARG A 210 -7.61 16.66 -18.86
C ARG A 210 -7.96 17.32 -20.21
N ARG A 211 -8.72 16.64 -21.07
CA ARG A 211 -9.22 17.18 -22.34
C ARG A 211 -10.43 18.10 -22.18
N PHE A 212 -11.11 18.02 -21.04
CA PHE A 212 -12.34 18.76 -20.73
C PHE A 212 -12.10 19.96 -19.80
N ILE A 213 -10.88 20.09 -19.25
CA ILE A 213 -10.50 21.18 -18.36
C ILE A 213 -9.33 21.96 -18.95
N SER A 214 -9.16 23.21 -18.51
CA SER A 214 -8.03 24.02 -18.98
C SER A 214 -6.69 23.45 -18.52
N GLN A 215 -5.66 23.61 -19.35
CA GLN A 215 -4.30 23.15 -19.03
C GLN A 215 -3.74 23.81 -17.76
N LYS A 216 -4.13 25.07 -17.49
CA LYS A 216 -3.73 25.78 -16.26
C LYS A 216 -4.35 25.13 -15.03
N LEU A 217 -5.67 24.87 -15.06
CA LEU A 217 -6.38 24.22 -13.96
C LEU A 217 -5.83 22.82 -13.71
N TRP A 218 -5.64 22.01 -14.76
CA TRP A 218 -5.06 20.68 -14.62
C TRP A 218 -3.68 20.72 -13.96
N ARG A 219 -2.80 21.66 -14.33
CA ARG A 219 -1.48 21.81 -13.70
C ARG A 219 -1.56 22.22 -12.24
N ILE A 220 -2.48 23.10 -11.87
CA ILE A 220 -2.71 23.53 -10.48
C ILE A 220 -3.16 22.32 -9.64
N LEU A 221 -4.17 21.61 -10.11
CA LEU A 221 -4.66 20.40 -9.45
C LEU A 221 -3.53 19.37 -9.34
N HIS A 222 -2.80 19.11 -10.43
CA HIS A 222 -1.72 18.13 -10.44
C HIS A 222 -0.56 18.50 -9.50
N PHE A 223 -0.34 19.80 -9.23
CA PHE A 223 0.66 20.24 -8.25
C PHE A 223 0.29 19.91 -6.80
N ALA A 224 -1.00 19.70 -6.50
CA ALA A 224 -1.46 19.23 -5.19
C ALA A 224 -0.93 17.83 -4.83
N ASN A 225 -0.35 17.10 -5.79
CA ASN A 225 0.38 15.85 -5.55
C ASN A 225 1.46 15.99 -4.44
N ILE A 226 2.09 17.16 -4.29
CA ILE A 226 3.09 17.36 -3.23
C ILE A 226 2.45 17.22 -1.83
N ILE A 227 1.27 17.81 -1.67
CA ILE A 227 0.51 17.76 -0.41
C ILE A 227 -0.01 16.35 -0.17
N LEU A 228 -0.56 15.72 -1.21
CA LEU A 228 -0.96 14.31 -1.18
C LEU A 228 0.18 13.42 -0.69
N TYR A 229 1.34 13.52 -1.31
CA TYR A 229 2.45 12.62 -1.02
C TYR A 229 2.98 12.81 0.39
N ALA A 230 3.07 14.05 0.87
CA ALA A 230 3.44 14.33 2.26
C ALA A 230 2.43 13.75 3.26
N ALA A 231 1.12 13.89 2.98
CA ALA A 231 0.07 13.35 3.84
C ALA A 231 0.12 11.81 3.91
N VAL A 232 0.31 11.15 2.76
CA VAL A 232 0.41 9.68 2.68
C VAL A 232 1.67 9.15 3.38
N ILE A 233 2.83 9.81 3.21
CA ILE A 233 4.05 9.43 3.95
C ILE A 233 3.84 9.55 5.45
N ALA A 234 3.28 10.66 5.92
CA ALA A 234 3.03 10.85 7.35
C ALA A 234 2.04 9.80 7.89
N HIS A 235 0.95 9.55 7.17
CA HIS A 235 -0.01 8.50 7.47
C HIS A 235 0.67 7.13 7.59
N ALA A 236 1.44 6.72 6.57
CA ALA A 236 2.11 5.42 6.53
C ALA A 236 3.20 5.29 7.62
N TYR A 237 4.04 6.32 7.80
CA TYR A 237 5.18 6.27 8.72
C TYR A 237 4.75 6.19 10.20
N PHE A 238 3.70 6.92 10.59
CA PHE A 238 3.29 7.01 12.00
C PHE A 238 2.17 6.03 12.40
N LEU A 239 1.44 5.46 11.43
CA LEU A 239 0.42 4.44 11.70
C LEU A 239 0.86 3.02 11.33
N GLY A 240 1.69 2.87 10.31
CA GLY A 240 2.12 1.56 9.82
C GLY A 240 2.88 0.79 10.89
N THR A 241 2.34 -0.36 11.30
CA THR A 241 3.02 -1.25 12.25
C THR A 241 4.33 -1.78 11.69
N ASP A 242 4.43 -1.91 10.36
CA ASP A 242 5.64 -2.35 9.66
C ASP A 242 6.82 -1.39 9.85
N MET A 243 6.55 -0.12 10.20
CA MET A 243 7.59 0.88 10.47
C MET A 243 8.34 0.64 11.79
N LYS A 244 7.85 -0.27 12.63
CA LYS A 244 8.60 -0.72 13.82
C LYS A 244 9.82 -1.54 13.44
N ASN A 245 9.78 -2.26 12.32
CA ASN A 245 10.93 -2.99 11.80
C ASN A 245 11.95 -2.01 11.19
N ASP A 246 13.19 -2.09 11.64
CA ASP A 246 14.26 -1.16 11.25
C ASP A 246 14.61 -1.26 9.76
N ILE A 247 14.62 -2.47 9.19
CA ILE A 247 14.94 -2.71 7.78
C ILE A 247 13.86 -2.07 6.90
N VAL A 248 12.58 -2.39 7.18
CA VAL A 248 11.44 -1.85 6.43
C VAL A 248 11.38 -0.33 6.55
N ARG A 249 11.54 0.20 7.77
CA ARG A 249 11.56 1.65 8.02
C ARG A 249 12.68 2.35 7.26
N ASN A 250 13.90 1.80 7.27
CA ASN A 250 15.04 2.41 6.59
C ASN A 250 14.87 2.40 5.07
N ILE A 251 14.41 1.29 4.49
CA ILE A 251 14.09 1.22 3.05
C ILE A 251 13.04 2.28 2.69
N PHE A 252 11.97 2.36 3.48
CA PHE A 252 10.92 3.36 3.28
C PHE A 252 11.47 4.78 3.35
N VAL A 253 12.25 5.11 4.39
CA VAL A 253 12.83 6.45 4.58
C VAL A 253 13.78 6.80 3.44
N TYR A 254 14.72 5.94 3.07
CA TYR A 254 15.70 6.22 2.01
C TYR A 254 15.03 6.36 0.64
N ALA A 255 14.05 5.51 0.32
CA ALA A 255 13.30 5.61 -0.93
C ALA A 255 12.55 6.95 -1.05
N ASN A 256 11.97 7.43 0.05
CA ASN A 256 11.25 8.70 0.09
C ASN A 256 12.19 9.91 0.07
N ILE A 257 13.32 9.88 0.78
CA ILE A 257 14.36 10.91 0.72
C ILE A 257 14.87 11.07 -0.72
N PHE A 258 15.16 9.95 -1.40
CA PHE A 258 15.57 9.96 -2.79
C PHE A 258 14.55 10.68 -3.68
N LEU A 259 13.26 10.36 -3.55
CA LEU A 259 12.21 10.99 -4.37
C LEU A 259 12.03 12.48 -4.06
N ILE A 260 12.15 12.88 -2.79
CA ILE A 260 12.09 14.28 -2.35
C ILE A 260 13.26 15.07 -2.94
N ILE A 261 14.48 14.53 -2.92
CA ILE A 261 15.67 15.16 -3.51
C ILE A 261 15.45 15.39 -5.01
N LEU A 262 14.96 14.39 -5.74
CA LEU A 262 14.65 14.54 -7.17
C LEU A 262 13.60 15.63 -7.42
N MET A 263 12.56 15.68 -6.59
CA MET A 263 11.49 16.66 -6.72
C MET A 263 11.99 18.10 -6.45
N LEU A 264 12.71 18.31 -5.34
CA LEU A 264 13.28 19.60 -4.97
C LEU A 264 14.33 20.07 -5.99
N GLY A 265 15.20 19.17 -6.44
CA GLY A 265 16.20 19.47 -7.47
C GLY A 265 15.56 19.92 -8.79
N ASN A 266 14.54 19.19 -9.26
CA ASN A 266 13.79 19.57 -10.47
C ASN A 266 13.06 20.92 -10.29
N MET A 267 12.51 21.20 -9.11
CA MET A 267 11.87 22.48 -8.81
C MET A 267 12.88 23.63 -8.84
N PHE A 268 14.05 23.47 -8.21
CA PHE A 268 15.11 24.46 -8.17
C PHE A 268 15.61 24.83 -9.58
N ILE A 269 15.89 23.83 -10.42
CA ILE A 269 16.35 24.04 -11.80
C ILE A 269 15.35 24.90 -12.58
N ARG A 270 14.05 24.65 -12.42
CA ARG A 270 12.99 25.39 -13.14
C ARG A 270 12.83 26.82 -12.66
N ILE A 271 12.89 27.04 -11.35
CA ILE A 271 12.85 28.40 -10.78
C ILE A 271 14.02 29.21 -11.35
N LYS A 272 15.24 28.64 -11.33
CA LYS A 272 16.43 29.27 -11.90
C LYS A 272 16.26 29.60 -13.39
N GLN A 273 15.78 28.65 -14.21
CA GLN A 273 15.55 28.87 -15.63
C GLN A 273 14.49 29.94 -15.92
N ASN A 274 13.42 30.01 -15.13
CA ASN A 274 12.37 31.03 -15.28
C ASN A 274 12.88 32.44 -14.93
N ILE A 275 13.73 32.56 -13.89
CA ILE A 275 14.35 33.84 -13.53
C ILE A 275 15.26 34.33 -14.66
N ILE A 276 16.13 33.45 -15.20
CA ILE A 276 17.02 33.78 -16.32
C ILE A 276 16.20 34.26 -17.52
N ARG A 277 15.16 33.54 -17.91
CA ARG A 277 14.29 33.91 -19.05
C ARG A 277 13.62 35.27 -18.88
N ARG A 278 13.13 35.58 -17.67
CA ARG A 278 12.54 36.90 -17.38
C ARG A 278 13.57 38.01 -17.54
N ASN A 279 14.75 37.85 -16.96
CA ASN A 279 15.82 38.87 -17.05
C ASN A 279 16.26 39.11 -18.51
N SER A 280 16.36 38.06 -19.33
CA SER A 280 16.67 38.20 -20.76
C SER A 280 15.56 38.90 -21.55
N SER A 281 14.28 38.68 -21.20
CA SER A 281 13.17 39.36 -21.87
C SER A 281 13.10 40.86 -21.56
N THR A 282 13.42 41.26 -20.33
CA THR A 282 13.49 42.69 -19.95
C THR A 282 14.65 43.40 -20.64
N ALA A 283 15.80 42.73 -20.77
CA ALA A 283 16.98 43.28 -21.45
C ALA A 283 16.76 43.51 -22.95
N ASN A 284 15.96 42.69 -23.63
CA ASN A 284 15.66 42.85 -25.06
C ASN A 284 14.51 43.84 -25.36
N SER A 285 13.83 44.34 -24.32
CA SER A 285 12.74 45.33 -24.44
C SER A 285 13.18 46.77 -24.16
N GLN A 286 14.46 46.97 -23.82
CA GLN A 286 15.14 48.25 -23.67
C GLN A 286 16.01 48.51 -24.91
#